data_AF-A0A9E4B8K1-F1
#
_entry.id   AF-A0A9E4B8K1-F1
#
_cell.length_a   1.000
_cell.length_b   1.000
_cell.length_c   1.000
_cell.angle_alpha   90.00
_cell.angle_beta   90.00
_cell.angle_gamma   90.00
#
_symmetry.space_group_name_H-M   'P 1'
#
loop_
_entity.id
_entity.type
_entity.pdbx_description
1 polymer ?
#
loop_
_entity_poly.entity_id
_entity_poly.type
_entity_poly.pdbx_seq_one_letter_code
_entity_poly.pdbx_strand_id
1 'polypeptide(L)'
;QESLFPDIENLPAVAVELVQAEIDRKVALQIAAAEWDFVTPEKLPVPGSYADFLGYVCEKLEMSVDAASVKNRAGYIVEAIRENYQDPELQKQRQIRAERATEKELEDLTTEFTAKRNTLLRQAVHAEPKLVERAAVRVHSYIVRQRLEAHDTALAAYQKGGMVTAEINAILAAEFCQELLAPVVAAYEDERDRILG
;
A
#
# COMPACT_ATOMS: atom_id res chain seq x y z
N GLN A 1 -43.73 2.52 12.72
CA GLN A 1 -42.64 2.79 11.77
C GLN A 1 -41.88 1.50 11.62
N GLU A 2 -42.17 0.74 10.55
CA GLU A 2 -41.37 -0.43 10.17
C GLU A 2 -40.05 0.08 9.58
N SER A 3 -38.93 -0.41 10.10
CA SER A 3 -37.61 -0.10 9.57
C SER A 3 -37.48 -0.65 8.15
N LEU A 4 -37.27 0.23 7.16
CA LEU A 4 -37.11 -0.12 5.74
C LEU A 4 -35.72 -0.71 5.42
N PHE A 5 -34.90 -1.01 6.42
CA PHE A 5 -33.60 -1.68 6.28
C PHE A 5 -33.49 -2.76 7.36
N PRO A 6 -33.63 -4.06 7.03
CA PRO A 6 -33.41 -5.11 8.00
C PRO A 6 -31.91 -5.39 8.18
N ASP A 7 -31.39 -5.06 9.36
CA ASP A 7 -30.21 -5.63 10.05
C ASP A 7 -29.08 -6.20 9.16
N ILE A 8 -28.43 -5.34 8.36
CA ILE A 8 -27.16 -5.69 7.68
C ILE A 8 -26.00 -5.66 8.69
N GLU A 9 -26.12 -4.91 9.78
CA GLU A 9 -25.05 -4.64 10.76
C GLU A 9 -24.60 -5.86 11.59
N ASN A 10 -25.32 -6.99 11.54
CA ASN A 10 -25.00 -8.21 12.32
C ASN A 10 -24.74 -9.45 11.44
N LEU A 11 -24.50 -9.28 10.14
CA LEU A 11 -24.20 -10.40 9.25
C LEU A 11 -22.69 -10.71 9.22
N PRO A 12 -22.28 -11.99 9.06
CA PRO A 12 -20.90 -12.33 8.73
C PRO A 12 -20.44 -11.61 7.46
N ALA A 13 -19.15 -11.24 7.37
CA ALA A 13 -18.62 -10.46 6.26
C ALA A 13 -18.97 -11.06 4.88
N VAL A 14 -18.84 -12.38 4.72
CA VAL A 14 -19.24 -13.09 3.50
C VAL A 14 -20.72 -12.87 3.17
N ALA A 15 -21.61 -12.95 4.16
CA ALA A 15 -23.04 -12.74 3.95
C ALA A 15 -23.38 -11.27 3.61
N VAL A 16 -22.64 -10.30 4.16
CA VAL A 16 -22.77 -8.88 3.80
C VAL A 16 -22.50 -8.67 2.32
N GLU A 17 -21.34 -9.13 1.83
CA GLU A 17 -20.93 -8.98 0.43
C GLU A 17 -21.92 -9.65 -0.53
N LEU A 18 -22.39 -10.87 -0.21
CA LEU A 18 -23.35 -11.60 -1.03
C LEU A 18 -24.71 -10.89 -1.10
N VAL A 19 -25.22 -10.37 0.03
CA VAL A 19 -26.49 -9.61 0.05
C VAL A 19 -26.37 -8.30 -0.71
N GLN A 20 -25.23 -7.60 -0.60
CA GLN A 20 -24.97 -6.39 -1.39
C GLN A 20 -24.91 -6.69 -2.90
N ALA A 21 -24.54 -7.91 -3.28
CA ALA A 21 -24.60 -8.41 -4.65
C ALA A 21 -25.98 -8.98 -5.06
N GLU A 22 -27.04 -8.63 -4.32
CA GLU A 22 -28.44 -9.02 -4.57
C GLU A 22 -28.72 -10.52 -4.42
N ILE A 23 -27.88 -11.26 -3.69
CA ILE A 23 -28.17 -12.65 -3.34
C ILE A 23 -29.15 -12.67 -2.17
N ASP A 24 -30.13 -13.56 -2.25
CA ASP A 24 -31.12 -13.74 -1.18
C ASP A 24 -30.42 -13.98 0.16
N ARG A 25 -30.85 -13.24 1.19
CA ARG A 25 -30.24 -13.26 2.53
C ARG A 25 -30.13 -14.67 3.11
N LYS A 26 -31.11 -15.54 2.87
CA LYS A 26 -31.10 -16.92 3.37
C LYS A 26 -29.99 -17.72 2.71
N VAL A 27 -29.81 -17.55 1.39
CA VAL A 27 -28.73 -18.20 0.63
C VAL A 27 -27.37 -17.65 1.04
N ALA A 28 -27.25 -16.33 1.19
CA ALA A 28 -26.01 -15.69 1.65
C ALA A 28 -25.57 -16.21 3.03
N LEU A 29 -26.50 -16.35 3.97
CA LEU A 29 -26.23 -16.93 5.29
C LEU A 29 -25.85 -18.42 5.22
N GLN A 30 -26.47 -19.19 4.32
CA GLN A 30 -26.09 -20.59 4.09
C GLN A 30 -24.66 -20.72 3.59
N ILE A 31 -24.28 -19.90 2.60
CA ILE A 31 -22.92 -19.86 2.06
C ILE A 31 -21.92 -19.46 3.14
N ALA A 32 -22.22 -18.39 3.90
CA ALA A 32 -21.35 -17.91 4.97
C ALA A 32 -21.19 -18.91 6.13
N ALA A 33 -22.22 -19.71 6.43
CA ALA A 33 -22.14 -20.72 7.49
C ALA A 33 -21.43 -22.01 7.06
N ALA A 34 -21.53 -22.38 5.78
CA ALA A 34 -20.89 -23.58 5.24
C ALA A 34 -19.45 -23.33 4.78
N GLU A 35 -19.10 -22.08 4.45
CA GLU A 35 -17.77 -21.69 3.94
C GLU A 35 -17.30 -22.65 2.81
N TRP A 36 -16.12 -23.26 2.99
CA TRP A 36 -15.54 -24.20 2.03
C TRP A 36 -16.42 -25.44 1.79
N ASP A 37 -17.24 -25.86 2.75
CA ASP A 37 -18.16 -27.00 2.59
C ASP A 37 -19.31 -26.69 1.62
N PHE A 38 -19.52 -25.41 1.26
CA PHE A 38 -20.46 -25.03 0.21
C PHE A 38 -19.92 -25.33 -1.21
N VAL A 39 -18.59 -25.41 -1.35
CA VAL A 39 -17.93 -25.71 -2.62
C VAL A 39 -18.01 -27.22 -2.86
N THR A 40 -18.32 -27.61 -4.10
CA THR A 40 -18.32 -29.01 -4.51
C THR A 40 -16.96 -29.64 -4.17
N PRO A 41 -16.89 -30.73 -3.37
CA PRO A 41 -15.64 -31.24 -2.80
C PRO A 41 -14.54 -31.53 -3.83
N GLU A 42 -14.91 -32.01 -5.02
CA GLU A 42 -13.99 -32.32 -6.11
C GLU A 42 -13.47 -31.07 -6.84
N LYS A 43 -14.03 -29.90 -6.52
CA LYS A 43 -13.75 -28.61 -7.14
C LYS A 43 -13.14 -27.59 -6.19
N LEU A 44 -12.74 -28.01 -4.99
CA LEU A 44 -12.08 -27.14 -4.04
C LEU A 44 -10.86 -26.46 -4.70
N PRO A 45 -10.64 -25.15 -4.44
CA PRO A 45 -9.46 -24.48 -4.96
C PRO A 45 -8.19 -25.07 -4.34
N VAL A 46 -7.07 -24.90 -5.04
CA VAL A 46 -5.76 -25.37 -4.55
C VAL A 46 -5.46 -24.72 -3.20
N PRO A 47 -5.05 -25.49 -2.17
CA PRO A 47 -4.70 -24.92 -0.86
C PRO A 47 -3.70 -23.78 -0.99
N GLY A 48 -3.99 -22.65 -0.33
CA GLY A 48 -3.15 -21.44 -0.37
C GLY A 48 -3.39 -20.50 -1.55
N SER A 49 -4.29 -20.83 -2.49
CA SER A 49 -4.67 -19.92 -3.59
C SER A 49 -5.47 -18.69 -3.14
N TYR A 50 -6.10 -18.77 -1.97
CA TYR A 50 -6.81 -17.67 -1.33
C TYR A 50 -6.37 -17.57 0.13
N ALA A 51 -6.31 -16.34 0.65
CA ALA A 51 -6.00 -16.09 2.06
C ALA A 51 -7.12 -16.61 2.98
N ASP A 52 -8.37 -16.45 2.56
CA ASP A 52 -9.56 -16.88 3.27
C ASP A 52 -10.75 -17.13 2.30
N PHE A 53 -11.89 -17.57 2.84
CA PHE A 53 -13.10 -17.81 2.06
C PHE A 53 -13.73 -16.51 1.54
N LEU A 54 -13.54 -15.39 2.23
CA LEU A 54 -14.04 -14.09 1.78
C LEU A 54 -13.35 -13.65 0.48
N GLY A 55 -12.02 -13.74 0.39
CA GLY A 55 -11.26 -13.43 -0.82
C GLY A 55 -11.68 -14.30 -2.02
N TYR A 56 -12.03 -15.56 -1.75
CA TYR A 56 -12.61 -16.48 -2.72
C TYR A 56 -13.97 -16.00 -3.23
N VAL A 57 -14.90 -15.66 -2.33
CA VAL A 57 -16.23 -15.15 -2.67
C VAL A 57 -16.13 -13.82 -3.43
N CYS A 58 -15.27 -12.90 -2.99
CA CYS A 58 -15.04 -11.63 -3.67
C CYS A 58 -14.56 -11.82 -5.11
N GLU A 59 -13.80 -12.89 -5.41
CA GLU A 59 -13.43 -13.21 -6.80
C GLU A 59 -14.67 -13.45 -7.65
N LYS A 60 -15.61 -14.24 -7.14
CA LYS A 60 -16.82 -14.62 -7.89
C LYS A 60 -17.74 -13.41 -8.06
N LEU A 61 -17.75 -12.51 -7.08
CA LEU A 61 -18.43 -11.23 -7.18
C LEU A 61 -17.83 -10.35 -8.27
N GLU A 62 -16.51 -10.22 -8.34
CA GLU A 62 -15.83 -9.47 -9.40
C GLU A 62 -16.09 -10.08 -10.78
N MET A 63 -15.95 -11.41 -10.93
CA MET A 63 -16.28 -12.11 -12.18
C MET A 63 -17.71 -11.81 -12.65
N SER A 64 -18.65 -11.70 -11.72
CA SER A 64 -20.06 -11.44 -12.05
C SER A 64 -20.33 -10.02 -12.58
N VAL A 65 -19.43 -9.06 -12.33
CA VAL A 65 -19.55 -7.69 -12.85
C VAL A 65 -19.30 -7.66 -14.36
N ASP A 66 -18.29 -8.41 -14.82
CA ASP A 66 -17.90 -8.47 -16.22
C ASP A 66 -18.74 -9.45 -17.05
N ALA A 67 -19.57 -10.26 -16.39
CA ALA A 67 -20.49 -11.22 -17.01
C ALA A 67 -21.76 -10.56 -17.58
N ALA A 68 -21.60 -9.54 -18.43
CA ALA A 68 -22.70 -8.69 -18.94
C ALA A 68 -23.81 -9.44 -19.71
N SER A 69 -23.55 -10.67 -20.18
CA SER A 69 -24.52 -11.52 -20.87
C SER A 69 -25.41 -12.35 -19.93
N VAL A 70 -25.12 -12.37 -18.64
CA VAL A 70 -25.83 -13.19 -17.65
C VAL A 70 -27.10 -12.48 -17.17
N LYS A 71 -28.26 -13.07 -17.47
CA LYS A 71 -29.57 -12.53 -17.06
C LYS A 71 -29.86 -12.68 -15.56
N ASN A 72 -29.27 -13.68 -14.91
CA ASN A 72 -29.43 -13.95 -13.48
C ASN A 72 -28.06 -13.93 -12.78
N ARG A 73 -27.60 -12.73 -12.42
CA ARG A 73 -26.30 -12.52 -11.79
C ARG A 73 -26.18 -13.22 -10.43
N ALA A 74 -27.21 -13.14 -9.59
CA ALA A 74 -27.23 -13.80 -8.28
C ALA A 74 -27.09 -15.32 -8.40
N GLY A 75 -27.83 -15.94 -9.32
CA GLY A 75 -27.71 -17.37 -9.61
C GLY A 75 -26.33 -17.75 -10.15
N TYR A 76 -25.74 -16.90 -11.00
CA TYR A 76 -24.39 -17.11 -11.49
C TYR A 76 -23.34 -17.05 -10.38
N ILE A 77 -23.43 -16.09 -9.45
CA ILE A 77 -22.48 -15.99 -8.33
C ILE A 77 -22.55 -17.26 -7.46
N VAL A 78 -23.76 -17.69 -7.09
CA VAL A 78 -23.95 -18.89 -6.25
C VAL A 78 -23.34 -20.13 -6.93
N GLU A 79 -23.57 -20.27 -8.23
CA GLU A 79 -22.98 -21.37 -9.00
C GLU A 79 -21.47 -21.25 -9.13
N ALA A 80 -20.94 -20.04 -9.35
CA ALA A 80 -19.51 -19.77 -9.44
C ALA A 80 -18.78 -20.10 -8.12
N ILE A 81 -19.42 -19.86 -6.97
CA ILE A 81 -18.91 -20.26 -5.65
C ILE A 81 -18.97 -21.78 -5.49
N ARG A 82 -20.10 -22.41 -5.82
CA ARG A 82 -20.25 -23.87 -5.66
C ARG A 82 -19.30 -24.66 -6.56
N GLU A 83 -19.19 -24.23 -7.81
CA GLU A 83 -18.46 -24.95 -8.86
C GLU A 83 -17.03 -24.46 -9.08
N ASN A 84 -16.55 -23.52 -8.23
CA ASN A 84 -15.23 -22.89 -8.32
C ASN A 84 -14.90 -22.42 -9.73
N TYR A 85 -15.79 -21.63 -10.32
CA TYR A 85 -15.49 -20.98 -11.59
C TYR A 85 -14.37 -19.99 -11.40
N GLN A 86 -13.34 -20.07 -12.23
CA GLN A 86 -12.16 -19.20 -12.18
C GLN A 86 -12.01 -18.43 -13.48
N ASP A 87 -11.55 -17.20 -13.37
CA ASP A 87 -11.11 -16.39 -14.49
C ASP A 87 -9.61 -16.09 -14.34
N PRO A 88 -8.74 -16.76 -15.13
CA PRO A 88 -7.29 -16.56 -15.06
C PRO A 88 -6.87 -15.11 -15.34
N GLU A 89 -7.61 -14.38 -16.18
CA GLU A 89 -7.31 -12.99 -16.48
C GLU A 89 -7.64 -12.10 -15.29
N LEU A 90 -8.78 -12.33 -14.63
CA LEU A 90 -9.11 -11.63 -13.39
C LEU A 90 -8.10 -11.91 -12.28
N GLN A 91 -7.66 -13.16 -12.13
CA GLN A 91 -6.63 -13.53 -11.14
C GLN A 91 -5.32 -12.79 -11.39
N LYS A 92 -4.90 -12.70 -12.66
CA LYS A 92 -3.72 -11.92 -13.05
C LYS A 92 -3.92 -10.42 -12.74
N GLN A 93 -5.08 -9.86 -13.03
CA GLN A 93 -5.38 -8.46 -12.72
C GLN A 93 -5.41 -8.19 -11.21
N ARG A 94 -5.88 -9.14 -10.40
CA ARG A 94 -5.83 -9.06 -8.94
C ARG A 94 -4.40 -9.06 -8.43
N GLN A 95 -3.54 -9.93 -8.97
CA GLN A 95 -2.11 -9.93 -8.65
C GLN A 95 -1.46 -8.59 -9.01
N ILE A 96 -1.67 -8.08 -10.22
CA ILE A 96 -1.14 -6.77 -10.63
C ILE A 96 -1.66 -5.65 -9.73
N ARG A 97 -2.93 -5.67 -9.33
CA ARG A 97 -3.49 -4.67 -8.40
C ARG A 97 -2.85 -4.76 -7.02
N ALA A 98 -2.62 -5.97 -6.52
CA ALA A 98 -1.95 -6.19 -5.24
C ALA A 98 -0.49 -5.70 -5.30
N GLU A 99 0.25 -6.06 -6.33
CA GLU A 99 1.63 -5.58 -6.56
C GLU A 99 1.70 -4.05 -6.63
N ARG A 100 0.80 -3.42 -7.39
CA ARG A 100 0.71 -1.96 -7.47
C ARG A 100 0.31 -1.30 -6.15
N ALA A 101 -0.52 -1.96 -5.35
CA ALA A 101 -0.88 -1.45 -4.03
C ALA A 101 0.33 -1.45 -3.09
N THR A 102 1.10 -2.54 -3.08
CA THR A 102 2.36 -2.63 -2.33
C THR A 102 3.40 -1.62 -2.83
N GLU A 103 3.58 -1.50 -4.15
CA GLU A 103 4.50 -0.52 -4.75
C GLU A 103 4.13 0.91 -4.33
N LYS A 104 2.85 1.24 -4.37
CA LYS A 104 2.35 2.54 -3.93
C LYS A 104 2.56 2.77 -2.44
N GLU A 105 2.31 1.77 -1.59
CA GLU A 105 2.54 1.88 -0.15
C GLU A 105 4.02 2.15 0.17
N LEU A 106 4.93 1.51 -0.56
CA LEU A 106 6.39 1.75 -0.45
C LEU A 106 6.80 3.14 -0.96
N GLU A 107 6.18 3.64 -2.04
CA GLU A 107 6.40 5.00 -2.56
C GLU A 107 5.93 6.06 -1.55
N ASP A 108 4.74 5.89 -0.99
CA ASP A 108 4.16 6.77 0.02
C ASP A 108 5.04 6.79 1.29
N LEU A 109 5.48 5.61 1.76
CA LEU A 109 6.40 5.48 2.89
C LEU A 109 7.73 6.19 2.62
N THR A 110 8.31 6.02 1.44
CA THR A 110 9.57 6.66 1.05
C THR A 110 9.44 8.18 0.99
N THR A 111 8.29 8.67 0.52
CA THR A 111 7.97 10.10 0.47
C THR A 111 7.86 10.67 1.88
N GLU A 112 7.13 10.01 2.77
CA GLU A 112 6.99 10.41 4.17
C GLU A 112 8.34 10.42 4.90
N PHE A 113 9.12 9.35 4.75
CA PHE A 113 10.47 9.26 5.32
C PHE A 113 11.35 10.40 4.85
N THR A 114 11.38 10.67 3.54
CA THR A 114 12.18 11.75 2.95
C THR A 114 11.76 13.11 3.49
N ALA A 115 10.45 13.35 3.65
CA ALA A 115 9.92 14.60 4.21
C ALA A 115 10.32 14.79 5.69
N LYS A 116 10.19 13.75 6.52
CA LYS A 116 10.59 13.76 7.94
C LYS A 116 12.10 13.99 8.07
N ARG A 117 12.91 13.20 7.35
CA ARG A 117 14.37 13.33 7.32
C ARG A 117 14.80 14.75 6.95
N ASN A 118 14.28 15.29 5.85
CA ASN A 118 14.65 16.63 5.39
C ASN A 118 14.19 17.73 6.37
N THR A 119 13.13 17.50 7.13
CA THR A 119 12.69 18.43 8.19
C THR A 119 13.65 18.43 9.36
N LEU A 120 14.08 17.26 9.84
CA LEU A 120 15.10 17.15 10.88
C LEU A 120 16.44 17.77 10.47
N LEU A 121 16.87 17.54 9.22
CA LEU A 121 18.10 18.14 8.70
C LEU A 121 18.01 19.67 8.63
N ARG A 122 16.86 20.23 8.21
CA ARG A 122 16.64 21.69 8.24
C ARG A 122 16.69 22.24 9.66
N GLN A 123 16.11 21.53 10.64
CA GLN A 123 16.17 21.93 12.04
C GLN A 123 17.59 21.88 12.59
N ALA A 124 18.36 20.84 12.25
CA ALA A 124 19.78 20.72 12.63
C ALA A 124 20.62 21.86 12.04
N VAL A 125 20.44 22.16 10.74
CA VAL A 125 21.11 23.29 10.07
C VAL A 125 20.71 24.63 10.69
N HIS A 126 19.44 24.80 11.09
CA HIS A 126 19.00 26.02 11.76
C HIS A 126 19.64 26.19 13.13
N ALA A 127 19.76 25.10 13.91
CA ALA A 127 20.39 25.11 15.21
C ALA A 127 21.92 25.29 15.14
N GLU A 128 22.58 24.67 14.17
CA GLU A 128 24.02 24.77 13.95
C GLU A 128 24.34 25.00 12.46
N PRO A 129 24.32 26.27 11.98
CA PRO A 129 24.58 26.56 10.57
C PRO A 129 25.97 26.13 10.06
N LYS A 130 26.95 25.99 10.96
CA LYS A 130 28.31 25.50 10.64
C LYS A 130 28.32 24.06 10.13
N LEU A 131 27.26 23.28 10.38
CA LEU A 131 27.12 21.94 9.81
C LEU A 131 27.15 21.96 8.28
N VAL A 132 26.56 22.99 7.66
CA VAL A 132 26.56 23.15 6.20
C VAL A 132 27.98 23.34 5.67
N GLU A 133 28.78 24.17 6.33
CA GLU A 133 30.18 24.41 5.95
C GLU A 133 31.03 23.14 6.13
N ARG A 134 30.81 22.39 7.22
CA ARG A 134 31.49 21.10 7.45
C ARG A 134 31.15 20.06 6.39
N ALA A 135 29.87 19.99 6.02
CA ALA A 135 29.39 19.08 4.97
C ALA A 135 29.87 19.50 3.57
N ALA A 136 29.94 20.81 3.28
CA ALA A 136 30.40 21.32 2.00
C ALA A 136 31.83 20.88 1.65
N VAL A 137 32.71 20.76 2.66
CA VAL A 137 34.09 20.23 2.48
C VAL A 137 34.10 18.77 1.99
N ARG A 138 33.06 18.00 2.29
CA ARG A 138 32.91 16.59 1.91
C ARG A 138 32.24 16.40 0.55
N VAL A 139 31.78 17.47 -0.09
CA VAL A 139 31.20 17.38 -1.43
C VAL A 139 32.27 16.96 -2.42
N HIS A 140 32.05 15.85 -3.12
CA HIS A 140 32.97 15.33 -4.13
C HIS A 140 32.47 15.52 -5.57
N SER A 141 31.16 15.72 -5.75
CA SER A 141 30.58 15.98 -7.07
C SER A 141 31.09 17.30 -7.66
N TYR A 142 31.72 17.22 -8.83
CA TYR A 142 32.23 18.38 -9.57
C TYR A 142 31.14 19.42 -9.84
N ILE A 143 29.96 18.98 -10.28
CA ILE A 143 28.83 19.86 -10.60
C ILE A 143 28.34 20.58 -9.34
N VAL A 144 28.28 19.89 -8.21
CA VAL A 144 27.85 20.50 -6.94
C VAL A 144 28.89 21.48 -6.41
N ARG A 145 30.19 21.17 -6.53
CA ARG A 145 31.27 22.09 -6.16
C ARG A 145 31.22 23.40 -6.93
N GLN A 146 31.06 23.35 -8.26
CA GLN A 146 30.93 24.57 -9.05
C GLN A 146 29.75 25.44 -8.58
N ARG A 147 28.64 24.82 -8.18
CA ARG A 147 27.46 25.53 -7.67
C ARG A 147 27.67 26.10 -6.27
N LEU A 148 28.45 25.41 -5.43
CA LEU A 148 28.88 25.93 -4.12
C LEU A 148 29.77 27.17 -4.29
N GLU A 149 30.76 27.10 -5.16
CA GLU A 149 31.72 28.18 -5.44
C GLU A 149 31.08 29.41 -6.11
N ALA A 150 29.92 29.24 -6.73
CA ALA A 150 29.16 30.34 -7.32
C ALA A 150 28.49 31.25 -6.26
N HIS A 151 28.63 30.97 -4.96
CA HIS A 151 28.02 31.73 -3.87
C HIS A 151 29.08 32.10 -2.82
N ASP A 152 28.84 33.19 -2.10
CA ASP A 152 29.80 33.71 -1.11
C ASP A 152 30.01 32.79 0.10
N THR A 153 29.03 31.93 0.41
CA THR A 153 29.08 30.97 1.53
C THR A 153 28.39 29.66 1.16
N ALA A 154 28.79 28.55 1.76
CA ALA A 154 28.11 27.27 1.53
C ALA A 154 26.67 27.31 2.07
N LEU A 155 26.43 28.04 3.16
CA LEU A 155 25.07 28.27 3.67
C LEU A 155 24.17 28.98 2.65
N ALA A 156 24.67 30.00 1.94
CA ALA A 156 23.90 30.66 0.89
C ALA A 156 23.60 29.71 -0.28
N ALA A 157 24.57 28.89 -0.70
CA ALA A 157 24.37 27.89 -1.75
C ALA A 157 23.36 26.82 -1.34
N TYR A 158 23.43 26.35 -0.10
CA TYR A 158 22.49 25.39 0.49
C TYR A 158 21.05 25.91 0.52
N GLN A 159 20.84 27.19 0.81
CA GLN A 159 19.50 27.79 0.88
C GLN A 159 18.90 28.07 -0.51
N LYS A 160 19.74 28.36 -1.51
CA LYS A 160 19.29 28.80 -2.84
C LYS A 160 19.28 27.70 -3.90
N GLY A 161 20.10 26.65 -3.75
CA GLY A 161 20.33 25.65 -4.79
C GLY A 161 19.87 24.25 -4.39
N GLY A 162 18.76 23.77 -4.95
CA GLY A 162 18.20 22.45 -4.60
C GLY A 162 19.16 21.27 -4.77
N MET A 163 20.05 21.32 -5.77
CA MET A 163 21.09 20.28 -5.96
C MET A 163 22.16 20.31 -4.86
N VAL A 164 22.56 21.51 -4.41
CA VAL A 164 23.48 21.68 -3.29
C VAL A 164 22.82 21.23 -1.99
N THR A 165 21.55 21.60 -1.79
CA THR A 165 20.75 21.15 -0.66
C THR A 165 20.68 19.63 -0.58
N ALA A 166 20.42 18.95 -1.71
CA ALA A 166 20.32 17.50 -1.75
C ALA A 166 21.64 16.81 -1.38
N GLU A 167 22.75 17.24 -1.98
CA GLU A 167 24.09 16.67 -1.70
C GLU A 167 24.51 16.92 -0.25
N ILE A 168 24.35 18.15 0.25
CA ILE A 168 24.70 18.49 1.64
C ILE A 168 23.79 17.70 2.60
N ASN A 169 22.50 17.56 2.34
CA ASN A 169 21.61 16.77 3.18
C ASN A 169 22.00 15.29 3.21
N ALA A 170 22.46 14.72 2.10
CA ALA A 170 22.96 13.36 2.06
C ALA A 170 24.20 13.20 2.97
N ILE A 171 25.16 14.12 2.87
CA ILE A 171 26.36 14.14 3.72
C ILE A 171 26.00 14.34 5.20
N LEU A 172 25.12 15.30 5.51
CA LEU A 172 24.65 15.55 6.87
C LEU A 172 24.00 14.32 7.47
N ALA A 173 23.11 13.66 6.72
CA ALA A 173 22.47 12.43 7.17
C ALA A 173 23.49 11.31 7.42
N ALA A 174 24.47 11.16 6.53
CA ALA A 174 25.44 10.09 6.57
C ALA A 174 26.54 10.28 7.62
N GLU A 175 26.94 11.51 7.95
CA GLU A 175 28.15 11.77 8.74
C GLU A 175 27.93 12.60 10.00
N PHE A 176 26.91 13.47 10.03
CA PHE A 176 26.79 14.50 11.07
C PHE A 176 25.51 14.41 11.89
N CYS A 177 24.46 13.79 11.36
CA CYS A 177 23.13 13.73 11.97
C CYS A 177 22.63 12.29 12.17
N GLN A 178 23.53 11.30 12.20
CA GLN A 178 23.15 9.88 12.34
C GLN A 178 22.27 9.62 13.57
N GLU A 179 22.70 10.09 14.75
CA GLU A 179 21.95 9.89 16.00
C GLU A 179 20.59 10.59 15.98
N LEU A 180 20.52 11.79 15.38
CA LEU A 180 19.27 12.53 15.22
C LEU A 180 18.28 11.79 14.30
N LEU A 181 18.78 11.16 13.25
CA LEU A 181 17.96 10.48 12.25
C LEU A 181 17.65 9.02 12.61
N ALA A 182 18.42 8.40 13.50
CA ALA A 182 18.30 6.97 13.83
C ALA A 182 16.86 6.53 14.17
N PRO A 183 16.07 7.27 14.98
CA PRO A 183 14.69 6.88 15.27
C PRO A 183 13.78 6.88 14.02
N VAL A 184 14.02 7.81 13.09
CA VAL A 184 13.22 7.92 11.86
C VAL A 184 13.63 6.86 10.85
N VAL A 185 14.92 6.50 10.80
CA VAL A 185 15.42 5.39 9.99
C VAL A 185 14.86 4.06 10.48
N ALA A 186 14.93 3.80 11.79
CA ALA A 186 14.39 2.56 12.37
C ALA A 186 12.89 2.42 12.09
N ALA A 187 12.10 3.48 12.31
CA ALA A 187 10.66 3.46 12.01
C ALA A 187 10.36 3.23 10.52
N TYR A 188 11.20 3.73 9.62
CA TYR A 188 11.06 3.47 8.18
C TYR A 188 11.39 2.02 7.83
N GLU A 189 12.46 1.46 8.40
CA GLU A 189 12.87 0.08 8.16
C GLU A 189 11.84 -0.91 8.70
N ASP A 190 11.35 -0.71 9.93
CA ASP A 190 10.30 -1.53 10.54
C ASP A 190 9.03 -1.56 9.66
N GLU A 191 8.60 -0.39 9.18
CA GLU A 191 7.39 -0.27 8.35
C GLU A 191 7.60 -0.82 6.94
N ARG A 192 8.79 -0.63 6.35
CA ARG A 192 9.14 -1.22 5.06
C ARG A 192 9.11 -2.75 5.15
N ASP A 193 9.68 -3.31 6.21
CA ASP A 193 9.73 -4.76 6.42
C ASP A 193 8.29 -5.29 6.64
N ARG A 194 7.44 -4.58 7.39
CA ARG A 194 6.00 -4.90 7.52
C ARG A 194 5.28 -4.96 6.16
N ILE A 195 5.57 -4.04 5.24
CA ILE A 195 4.95 -3.99 3.90
C ILE A 195 5.44 -5.14 3.01
N LEU A 196 6.72 -5.51 3.14
CA LEU A 196 7.34 -6.55 2.33
C LEU A 196 7.07 -7.97 2.83
N GLY A 197 6.72 -8.14 4.11
CA GLY A 197 6.39 -9.43 4.74
C GLY A 197 7.61 -10.13 5.33
#